data_AF-A0A951JJ71-F1
#
_entry.id   AF-A0A951JJ71-F1
#
_cell.length_a   1.000
_cell.length_b   1.000
_cell.length_c   1.000
_cell.angle_alpha   90.00
_cell.angle_beta   90.00
_cell.angle_gamma   90.00
#
_symmetry.space_group_name_H-M   'P 1'
#
loop_
_entity.id
_entity.type
_entity.pdbx_description
1 polymer ?
#
loop_
_entity_poly.entity_id
_entity_poly.type
_entity_poly.pdbx_seq_one_letter_code
_entity_poly.pdbx_strand_id
1 'polypeptide(L)' 'MNEPAFQTILANGFWNNNPGIVQLLGLCPLLAVSGTFINGLGMGIATTFVVLFSNLAVSAVRRVVREDVRIPVFVLIIA' A
#
# COMPACT_ATOMS: atom_id res chain seq x y z
N MET A 1 36.66 -6.49 19.22
CA MET A 1 35.77 -5.42 19.72
C MET A 1 35.71 -4.38 18.61
N ASN A 2 34.70 -4.44 17.74
CA ASN A 2 34.52 -3.40 16.72
C ASN A 2 33.10 -2.88 16.88
N GLU A 3 32.96 -1.79 17.64
CA GLU A 3 31.71 -1.09 17.88
C GLU A 3 30.99 -0.83 16.54
N PRO A 4 29.78 -1.38 16.32
CA PRO A 4 28.96 -0.89 15.23
C PRO A 4 28.61 0.56 15.57
N ALA A 5 29.13 1.50 14.77
CA ALA A 5 28.92 2.93 14.96
C ALA A 5 27.43 3.21 15.18
N PHE A 6 27.07 3.80 16.33
CA PHE A 6 25.70 4.17 16.70
C PHE A 6 24.99 4.95 15.58
N GLN A 7 25.75 5.73 14.79
CA GLN A 7 25.25 6.47 13.64
C GLN A 7 24.71 5.57 12.53
N THR A 8 25.29 4.41 12.31
CA THR A 8 24.82 3.42 11.32
C THR A 8 23.51 2.77 11.80
N ILE A 9 23.34 2.56 13.11
CA ILE A 9 22.10 2.01 13.68
C ILE A 9 20.98 3.05 13.64
N LEU A 10 21.28 4.30 13.97
CA LEU A 10 20.33 5.42 13.87
C LEU A 10 19.93 5.73 12.43
N ALA A 11 20.89 5.76 11.49
CA ALA A 11 20.61 6.01 10.08
C ALA A 11 19.80 4.87 9.44
N ASN A 12 20.15 3.60 9.72
CA ASN A 12 19.37 2.46 9.23
C ASN A 12 17.99 2.37 9.89
N GLY A 13 17.89 2.70 11.18
CA GLY A 13 16.63 2.70 11.92
C GLY A 13 15.66 3.80 11.47
N PHE A 14 16.16 4.99 11.11
CA PHE A 14 15.30 6.09 10.67
C PHE A 14 14.91 5.97 9.19
N TRP A 15 15.82 5.54 8.31
CA TRP A 15 15.60 5.62 6.85
C TRP A 15 15.21 4.31 6.16
N ASN A 16 15.89 3.20 6.48
CA ASN A 16 15.69 1.92 5.76
C ASN A 16 14.75 0.95 6.48
N ASN A 17 14.62 1.05 7.82
CA ASN A 17 13.84 0.11 8.63
C ASN A 17 12.61 0.74 9.32
N ASN A 18 12.29 2.01 9.04
CA ASN A 18 11.11 2.65 9.64
C ASN A 18 9.90 2.57 8.70
N PRO A 19 9.01 1.56 8.83
CA PRO A 19 7.78 1.50 8.04
C PRO A 19 6.90 2.73 8.29
N GLY A 20 7.08 3.48 9.38
CA GLY A 20 6.36 4.71 9.65
C GLY A 20 6.53 5.76 8.55
N ILE A 21 7.72 5.92 7.98
CA ILE A 21 7.98 6.92 6.92
C ILE A 21 7.35 6.49 5.58
N VAL A 22 7.40 5.19 5.27
CA VAL A 22 6.74 4.65 4.06
C VAL A 22 5.22 4.68 4.20
N GLN A 23 4.70 4.41 5.40
CA GLN A 23 3.28 4.55 5.72
C GLN A 23 2.83 5.99 5.52
N LEU A 24 3.61 6.97 6.02
CA LEU A 24 3.36 8.42 5.85
C LEU A 24 3.20 8.83 4.37
N LEU A 25 4.02 8.29 3.46
CA LEU A 25 3.90 8.52 2.00
C LEU A 25 2.58 7.98 1.42
N GLY A 26 2.01 6.93 2.02
CA GLY A 26 0.72 6.34 1.66
C GLY A 26 -0.50 6.94 2.39
N LEU A 27 -0.33 7.92 3.29
CA LEU A 27 -1.42 8.49 4.10
C LEU A 27 -2.24 9.58 3.38
N CYS A 28 -1.83 10.05 2.20
CA CYS A 28 -2.55 11.06 1.42
C CYS A 28 -4.09 10.88 1.40
N PRO A 29 -4.65 9.67 1.15
CA PRO A 29 -6.09 9.46 1.17
C PRO A 29 -6.74 9.63 2.56
N LEU A 30 -6.02 9.32 3.63
CA LEU A 30 -6.53 9.45 5.01
C LEU A 30 -6.57 10.91 5.46
N LEU A 31 -5.58 11.72 5.05
CA LEU A 31 -5.59 13.15 5.30
C LEU A 31 -6.70 13.85 4.48
N ALA A 32 -6.91 13.44 3.23
CA ALA A 32 -7.97 13.98 2.37
C ALA A 32 -9.40 13.71 2.90
N VAL A 33 -9.58 12.59 3.61
CA VAL A 33 -10.90 12.13 4.05
C VAL A 33 -11.33 12.65 5.42
N SER A 34 -10.46 13.38 6.12
CA SER A 34 -10.69 13.88 7.48
C SER A 34 -11.61 15.10 7.57
N GLY A 35 -11.97 15.71 6.42
CA GLY A 35 -12.75 16.96 6.39
C GLY A 35 -14.26 16.78 6.59
N THR A 36 -14.87 15.74 6.02
CA THR A 36 -16.32 15.50 6.11
C THR A 36 -16.64 14.02 6.19
N PHE A 37 -17.65 13.65 6.98
CA PHE A 37 -18.13 12.26 7.08
C PHE A 37 -18.57 11.70 5.72
N ILE A 38 -19.14 12.54 4.86
CA ILE A 38 -19.63 12.17 3.53
C ILE A 38 -18.47 11.77 2.60
N ASN A 39 -17.35 12.51 2.63
CA ASN A 39 -16.15 12.13 1.88
C ASN A 39 -15.55 10.81 2.42
N GLY A 40 -15.59 10.62 3.75
CA GLY A 40 -15.30 9.36 4.47
C GLY A 40 -16.03 8.17 3.90
N LEU A 41 -17.35 8.28 3.95
CA LEU A 41 -18.26 7.23 3.54
C LEU A 41 -18.14 6.96 2.03
N GLY A 42 -17.99 8.00 1.21
CA GLY A 42 -17.79 7.88 -0.24
C GLY A 42 -16.53 7.10 -0.60
N MET A 43 -15.38 7.44 0.00
CA MET A 43 -14.12 6.71 -0.21
C MET A 43 -14.20 5.26 0.27
N GLY A 44 -14.81 5.01 1.43
CA GLY A 44 -14.97 3.64 1.97
C GLY A 44 -15.85 2.75 1.08
N ILE A 45 -16.97 3.28 0.59
CA ILE A 45 -17.86 2.55 -0.32
C ILE A 45 -17.16 2.31 -1.67
N ALA A 46 -16.54 3.35 -2.24
CA ALA A 46 -15.82 3.25 -3.51
C ALA A 46 -14.70 2.20 -3.45
N THR A 47 -13.85 2.23 -2.42
CA THR A 47 -12.77 1.26 -2.24
C THR A 47 -13.29 -0.16 -2.02
N THR A 48 -14.38 -0.32 -1.26
CA THR A 48 -15.00 -1.64 -1.07
C THR A 48 -15.45 -2.23 -2.41
N PHE A 49 -16.12 -1.43 -3.26
CA PHE A 49 -16.51 -1.87 -4.59
C PHE A 49 -15.30 -2.21 -5.47
N VAL A 50 -14.29 -1.33 -5.54
CA VAL A 50 -13.08 -1.56 -6.35
C VAL A 50 -12.37 -2.85 -5.95
N VAL A 51 -12.21 -3.10 -4.64
CA VAL A 51 -11.56 -4.33 -4.15
C VAL A 51 -12.42 -5.56 -4.49
N LEU A 52 -13.75 -5.47 -4.37
CA LEU A 52 -14.64 -6.57 -4.73
C LEU A 52 -14.52 -6.94 -6.21
N PHE A 53 -14.60 -5.95 -7.10
CA PHE A 53 -14.44 -6.15 -8.55
C PHE A 53 -13.04 -6.60 -8.94
N SER A 54 -12.00 -6.05 -8.29
CA SER A 54 -10.61 -6.45 -8.54
C SER A 54 -10.38 -7.91 -8.19
N ASN A 55 -10.90 -8.38 -7.06
CA ASN A 55 -10.78 -9.80 -6.69
C ASN A 55 -11.54 -10.73 -7.64
N LEU A 56 -12.70 -10.30 -8.15
CA LEU A 56 -13.44 -11.03 -9.17
C LEU A 56 -12.67 -11.13 -10.49
N ALA A 57 -12.11 -10.02 -10.97
CA ALA A 57 -11.30 -9.96 -12.19
C ALA A 57 -10.00 -10.79 -12.04
N VAL A 58 -9.32 -10.67 -10.90
CA VAL A 58 -8.12 -11.45 -10.58
C VAL A 58 -8.43 -12.94 -10.54
N SER A 59 -9.56 -13.35 -9.97
CA SER A 59 -9.98 -14.74 -9.94
C SER A 59 -10.16 -15.33 -11.35
N ALA A 60 -10.75 -14.56 -12.28
CA ALA A 60 -10.91 -14.97 -13.67
C ALA A 60 -9.58 -15.05 -14.43
N VAL A 61 -8.66 -14.12 -14.17
CA VAL A 61 -7.38 -13.98 -14.88
C VAL A 61 -6.26 -14.85 -14.29
N ARG A 62 -6.41 -15.35 -13.04
CA ARG A 62 -5.42 -16.16 -12.30
C ARG A 62 -4.87 -17.35 -13.08
N ARG A 63 -5.65 -17.96 -13.98
CA ARG A 63 -5.22 -19.14 -14.77
C ARG A 63 -4.29 -18.79 -15.95
N VAL A 64 -4.29 -17.54 -16.41
CA VAL A 64 -3.51 -17.10 -17.59
C VAL A 64 -2.18 -16.45 -17.18
N VAL A 65 -2.09 -15.92 -15.96
CA VAL A 65 -0.96 -15.08 -15.52
C VAL A 65 0.15 -15.89 -14.83
N ARG A 66 1.37 -15.80 -15.39
CA ARG A 66 2.62 -16.39 -14.87
C ARG A 66 2.99 -15.78 -13.51
N GLU A 67 3.56 -16.59 -12.61
CA GLU A 67 3.74 -16.22 -11.20
C GLU A 67 4.64 -14.99 -10.99
N ASP A 68 5.64 -14.79 -11.84
CA ASP A 68 6.61 -13.70 -11.76
C ASP A 68 5.99 -12.29 -11.95
N VAL A 69 4.82 -12.20 -12.59
CA VAL A 69 4.15 -10.92 -12.90
C VAL A 69 2.85 -10.70 -12.12
N ARG A 70 2.49 -11.58 -11.18
CA ARG A 70 1.22 -11.49 -10.45
C ARG A 70 1.11 -10.21 -9.61
N ILE A 71 2.16 -9.82 -8.90
CA ILE A 71 2.14 -8.62 -8.04
C ILE A 71 1.95 -7.33 -8.88
N PRO A 72 2.74 -7.06 -9.94
CA PRO A 72 2.52 -5.88 -10.80
C PRO A 72 1.14 -5.87 -11.47
N VAL A 73 0.65 -7.04 -11.94
CA VAL A 73 -0.64 -7.14 -12.62
C VAL A 73 -1.80 -6.82 -11.67
N PHE A 74 -1.75 -7.27 -10.41
CA PHE A 74 -2.80 -6.94 -9.45
C PHE A 74 -2.82 -5.45 -9.10
N VAL A 75 -1.66 -4.82 -8.99
CA VAL A 75 -1.59 -3.36 -8.80
C VAL A 75 -2.16 -2.61 -10.00
N LEU A 76 -1.88 -3.07 -11.23
CA LEU A 76 -2.39 -2.46 -12.47
C LEU A 76 -3.91 -2.63 -12.64
N ILE A 77 -4.51 -3.68 -12.07
CA ILE A 77 -5.97 -3.89 -12.06
C ILE A 77 -6.67 -2.96 -11.06
N ILE A 78 -6.01 -2.62 -9.95
CA ILE A 78 -6.57 -1.80 -8.87
C ILE A 78 -6.40 -0.29 -9.15
N ALA A 79 -5.36 0.09 -9.91
CA ALA A 79 -4.98 1.48 -10.19
C ALA A 79 -5.88 2.19 -11.19
#